data_AF-A0A0G1U1J5-F1
#
_entry.id   AF-A0A0G1U1J5-F1
#
_cell.length_a   1.000
_cell.length_b   1.000
_cell.length_c   1.000
_cell.angle_alpha   90.00
_cell.angle_beta   90.00
_cell.angle_gamma   90.00
#
_symmetry.space_group_name_H-M   'P 1'
#
loop_
_entity.id
_entity.type
_entity.pdbx_description
1 polymer ?
#
loop_
_entity_poly.entity_id
_entity_poly.type
_entity_poly.pdbx_seq_one_letter_code
_entity_poly.pdbx_strand_id
1 'polypeptide(L)'
;MKKILPILIILLSTPAFAALPPSADAIQIILSPEKPGPNTLVQASLHILSGGGAAGVEVEWLVNGVSVRKGEGETSASFRTGNLGSKTVLTVKLSEAEEMIEKTINLSPASVLLVAESDGTAPPFYRGKTVFSYHGATRIAAIPFFANVSGARANPKTLKYTWRIADRVPEGSSGIGRDVFNFYAKVPFRPTEITVEVESPDGSAVAEARIRVAAQPFFFNKADALALQYNWTLNNLKVGSQSDESVVFRKEGAEGSAGVGVEVTNPKAMFQFGEARTMITF
;
A
#
# COMPACT_ATOMS: atom_id res chain seq x y z
N MET A 1 -79.09 -17.01 43.62
CA MET A 1 -78.26 -15.79 43.53
C MET A 1 -77.07 -16.08 42.61
N LYS A 2 -77.14 -15.69 41.33
CA LYS A 2 -76.02 -15.87 40.37
C LYS A 2 -75.09 -14.65 40.49
N LYS A 3 -73.86 -14.85 40.95
CA LYS A 3 -72.84 -13.80 40.99
C LYS A 3 -72.22 -13.67 39.61
N ILE A 4 -72.39 -12.52 38.95
CA ILE A 4 -71.68 -12.17 37.71
C ILE A 4 -70.37 -11.51 38.13
N LEU A 5 -69.25 -12.10 37.74
CA LEU A 5 -67.90 -11.57 37.96
C LEU A 5 -67.54 -10.65 36.77
N PRO A 6 -67.15 -9.38 36.98
CA PRO A 6 -66.74 -8.53 35.87
C PRO A 6 -65.31 -8.89 35.45
N ILE A 7 -65.10 -9.16 34.17
CA ILE A 7 -63.76 -9.31 33.59
C ILE A 7 -63.23 -7.91 33.27
N LEU A 8 -62.16 -7.52 33.96
CA LEU A 8 -61.42 -6.30 33.73
C LEU A 8 -60.38 -6.56 32.63
N ILE A 9 -60.56 -5.96 31.46
CA ILE A 9 -59.60 -6.01 30.34
C ILE A 9 -58.56 -4.92 30.57
N ILE A 10 -57.33 -5.31 30.93
CA ILE A 10 -56.19 -4.39 31.05
C ILE A 10 -55.49 -4.37 29.69
N LEU A 11 -55.63 -3.25 28.97
CA LEU A 11 -54.82 -2.96 27.78
C LEU A 11 -53.39 -2.61 28.23
N LEU A 12 -52.47 -3.57 28.13
CA LEU A 12 -51.03 -3.29 28.22
C LEU A 12 -50.56 -2.69 26.90
N SER A 13 -50.31 -1.38 26.87
CA SER A 13 -49.55 -0.76 25.77
C SER A 13 -48.09 -1.18 25.90
N THR A 14 -47.59 -2.02 25.00
CA THR A 14 -46.16 -2.26 24.89
C THR A 14 -45.49 -0.98 24.37
N PRO A 15 -44.41 -0.47 25.00
CA PRO A 15 -43.64 0.60 24.41
C PRO A 15 -43.04 0.08 23.10
N ALA A 16 -43.50 0.63 21.98
CA ALA A 16 -42.85 0.45 20.70
C ALA A 16 -41.51 1.20 20.76
N PHE A 17 -40.42 0.47 20.96
CA PHE A 17 -39.10 1.01 20.68
C PHE A 17 -39.00 1.19 19.17
N ALA A 18 -39.13 2.42 18.70
CA ALA A 18 -38.79 2.77 17.32
C ALA A 18 -37.29 2.50 17.14
N ALA A 19 -36.94 1.49 16.35
CA ALA A 19 -35.57 1.34 15.87
C ALA A 19 -35.23 2.58 15.03
N LEU A 20 -34.06 3.17 15.27
CA LEU A 20 -33.56 4.23 14.40
C LEU A 20 -33.52 3.69 12.96
N PRO A 21 -33.94 4.48 11.96
CA PRO A 21 -33.87 4.04 10.57
C PRO A 21 -32.42 3.65 10.24
N PRO A 22 -32.20 2.52 9.55
CA PRO A 22 -30.86 2.08 9.20
C PRO A 22 -30.26 3.09 8.21
N SER A 23 -29.12 3.66 8.58
CA SER A 23 -28.47 4.71 7.78
C SER A 23 -27.49 4.10 6.77
N ALA A 24 -27.20 4.82 5.69
CA ALA A 24 -26.13 4.44 4.74
C ALA A 24 -24.73 4.37 5.40
N ASP A 25 -24.60 4.95 6.60
CA ASP A 25 -23.40 4.87 7.44
C ASP A 25 -23.29 3.54 8.19
N ALA A 26 -24.39 2.76 8.31
CA ALA A 26 -24.40 1.44 8.91
C ALA A 26 -23.77 0.35 8.03
N ILE A 27 -23.39 0.68 6.78
CA ILE A 27 -22.78 -0.26 5.84
C ILE A 27 -21.45 0.28 5.31
N GLN A 28 -20.49 -0.62 5.11
CA GLN A 28 -19.19 -0.35 4.52
C GLN A 28 -19.00 -1.24 3.30
N ILE A 29 -18.44 -0.69 2.24
CA ILE A 29 -18.08 -1.44 1.05
C ILE A 29 -16.57 -1.37 0.90
N ILE A 30 -15.94 -2.54 0.77
CA ILE A 30 -14.49 -2.67 0.60
C ILE A 30 -14.24 -3.18 -0.82
N LEU A 31 -13.28 -2.57 -1.51
CA LEU A 31 -12.89 -2.94 -2.86
C LEU A 31 -11.51 -3.59 -2.86
N SER A 32 -11.34 -4.63 -3.66
CA SER A 32 -10.05 -5.26 -3.93
C SER A 32 -9.83 -5.37 -5.44
N PRO A 33 -8.85 -4.65 -6.03
CA PRO A 33 -7.97 -3.67 -5.39
C PRO A 33 -8.71 -2.39 -4.96
N GLU A 34 -8.19 -1.69 -3.95
CA GLU A 34 -8.81 -0.48 -3.39
C GLU A 34 -8.77 0.72 -4.36
N LYS A 35 -7.66 0.87 -5.10
CA LYS A 35 -7.46 1.89 -6.14
C LYS A 35 -7.39 1.20 -7.51
N PRO A 36 -8.52 0.80 -8.10
CA PRO A 36 -8.52 0.00 -9.32
C PRO A 36 -8.08 0.82 -10.53
N GLY A 37 -7.18 0.24 -11.33
CA GLY A 37 -6.73 0.82 -12.59
C GLY A 37 -7.76 0.68 -13.72
N PRO A 38 -7.44 1.16 -14.92
CA PRO A 38 -8.26 0.97 -16.11
C PRO A 38 -8.47 -0.52 -16.41
N ASN A 39 -9.69 -0.91 -16.82
CA ASN A 39 -10.01 -2.27 -17.23
C ASN A 39 -9.53 -3.34 -16.22
N THR A 40 -9.70 -3.07 -14.94
CA THR A 40 -9.28 -3.94 -13.83
C THR A 40 -10.48 -4.69 -13.28
N LEU A 41 -10.32 -5.98 -12.98
CA LEU A 41 -11.31 -6.77 -12.28
C LEU A 41 -11.28 -6.38 -10.79
N VAL A 42 -12.43 -5.97 -10.26
CA VAL A 42 -12.62 -5.53 -8.89
C VAL A 42 -13.59 -6.48 -8.20
N GLN A 43 -13.21 -6.93 -6.99
CA GLN A 43 -14.10 -7.60 -6.07
C GLN A 43 -14.57 -6.59 -5.03
N ALA A 44 -15.88 -6.39 -4.93
CA ALA A 44 -16.51 -5.58 -3.89
C ALA A 44 -17.12 -6.49 -2.83
N SER A 45 -16.93 -6.10 -1.56
CA SER A 45 -17.45 -6.80 -0.39
C SER A 45 -18.23 -5.83 0.49
N LEU A 46 -19.45 -6.24 0.86
CA LEU A 46 -20.35 -5.52 1.76
C LEU A 46 -20.12 -6.00 3.19
N HIS A 47 -19.91 -5.04 4.08
CA HIS A 47 -19.82 -5.24 5.52
C HIS A 47 -20.91 -4.41 6.20
N ILE A 48 -21.80 -5.06 6.95
CA ILE A 48 -22.82 -4.40 7.75
C ILE A 48 -22.23 -4.17 9.15
N LEU A 49 -22.19 -2.91 9.58
CA LEU A 49 -21.56 -2.47 10.82
C LEU A 49 -22.51 -2.53 12.02
N SER A 50 -23.81 -2.39 11.77
CA SER A 50 -24.86 -2.41 12.80
C SER A 50 -26.22 -2.79 12.20
N GLY A 51 -27.11 -3.37 13.00
CA GLY A 51 -28.47 -3.71 12.58
C GLY A 51 -28.72 -5.17 12.18
N GLY A 52 -27.70 -6.03 12.20
CA GLY A 52 -27.84 -7.46 11.87
C GLY A 52 -26.78 -7.94 10.90
N GLY A 53 -27.05 -9.07 10.22
CA GLY A 53 -26.23 -9.60 9.13
C GLY A 53 -26.97 -9.55 7.80
N ALA A 54 -26.32 -9.92 6.70
CA ALA A 54 -26.96 -9.90 5.38
C ALA A 54 -27.97 -11.05 5.15
N ALA A 55 -28.08 -11.98 6.10
CA ALA A 55 -28.95 -13.14 5.97
C ALA A 55 -30.43 -12.70 6.00
N GLY A 56 -31.17 -12.98 4.91
CA GLY A 56 -32.56 -12.55 4.75
C GLY A 56 -32.73 -11.13 4.20
N VAL A 57 -31.64 -10.42 3.89
CA VAL A 57 -31.66 -9.10 3.25
C VAL A 57 -31.40 -9.28 1.76
N GLU A 58 -32.27 -8.75 0.91
CA GLU A 58 -32.02 -8.74 -0.53
C GLU A 58 -30.95 -7.69 -0.85
N VAL A 59 -29.84 -8.10 -1.45
CA VAL A 59 -28.75 -7.22 -1.86
C VAL A 59 -28.69 -7.18 -3.38
N GLU A 60 -28.72 -5.98 -3.93
CA GLU A 60 -28.54 -5.72 -5.36
C GLU A 60 -27.29 -4.87 -5.60
N TRP A 61 -26.41 -5.38 -6.45
CA TRP A 61 -25.20 -4.71 -6.90
C TRP A 61 -25.43 -4.19 -8.32
N LEU A 62 -25.26 -2.89 -8.52
CA LEU A 62 -25.38 -2.25 -9.82
C LEU A 62 -24.05 -1.60 -10.23
N VAL A 63 -23.68 -1.77 -11.49
CA VAL A 63 -22.54 -1.08 -12.10
C VAL A 63 -23.06 -0.24 -13.25
N ASN A 64 -22.84 1.08 -13.16
CA ASN A 64 -23.40 2.07 -14.10
C ASN A 64 -24.93 1.92 -14.26
N GLY A 65 -25.63 1.61 -13.17
CA GLY A 65 -27.09 1.41 -13.15
C GLY A 65 -27.57 0.05 -13.66
N VAL A 66 -26.67 -0.82 -14.13
CA VAL A 66 -27.03 -2.18 -14.58
C VAL A 66 -26.79 -3.17 -13.45
N SER A 67 -27.81 -3.95 -13.10
CA SER A 67 -27.72 -5.00 -12.08
C SER A 67 -26.71 -6.08 -12.52
N VAL A 68 -25.63 -6.25 -11.76
CA VAL A 68 -24.59 -7.27 -12.00
C VAL A 68 -24.75 -8.49 -11.09
N ARG A 69 -25.42 -8.30 -9.95
CA ARG A 69 -25.73 -9.37 -9.01
C ARG A 69 -26.90 -8.96 -8.13
N LYS A 70 -27.81 -9.90 -7.87
CA LYS A 70 -28.96 -9.68 -7.01
C LYS A 70 -29.34 -10.97 -6.31
N GLY A 71 -29.63 -10.90 -5.02
CA GLY A 71 -30.12 -12.03 -4.25
C GLY A 71 -30.05 -11.79 -2.75
N GLU A 72 -30.71 -12.66 -1.99
CA GLU A 72 -30.65 -12.64 -0.54
C GLU A 72 -29.25 -12.99 -0.04
N GLY A 73 -28.71 -12.18 0.88
CA GLY A 73 -27.41 -12.44 1.49
C GLY A 73 -26.20 -12.30 0.56
N GLU A 74 -26.38 -11.70 -0.63
CA GLU A 74 -25.29 -11.52 -1.59
C GLU A 74 -24.33 -10.39 -1.18
N THR A 75 -23.39 -10.73 -0.30
CA THR A 75 -22.43 -9.79 0.30
C THR A 75 -21.23 -9.44 -0.58
N SER A 76 -21.14 -9.99 -1.80
CA SER A 76 -20.05 -9.63 -2.71
C SER A 76 -20.45 -9.68 -4.17
N ALA A 77 -19.79 -8.85 -4.97
CA ALA A 77 -19.91 -8.86 -6.43
C ALA A 77 -18.55 -8.59 -7.08
N SER A 78 -18.37 -9.11 -8.30
CA SER A 78 -17.20 -8.82 -9.12
C SER A 78 -17.62 -8.03 -10.36
N PHE A 79 -16.84 -7.01 -10.71
CA PHE A 79 -17.08 -6.19 -11.91
C PHE A 79 -15.76 -5.69 -12.50
N ARG A 80 -15.81 -5.16 -13.73
CA ARG A 80 -14.66 -4.52 -14.36
C ARG A 80 -14.82 -3.01 -14.37
N THR A 81 -13.76 -2.29 -14.01
CA THR A 81 -13.69 -0.84 -14.25
C THR A 81 -13.62 -0.53 -15.74
N GLY A 82 -14.05 0.68 -16.11
CA GLY A 82 -13.93 1.16 -17.49
C GLY A 82 -12.51 1.57 -17.90
N ASN A 83 -12.44 2.27 -19.03
CA ASN A 83 -11.19 2.84 -19.56
C ASN A 83 -10.62 3.93 -18.63
N LEU A 84 -9.38 4.33 -18.90
CA LEU A 84 -8.70 5.42 -18.21
C LEU A 84 -9.58 6.68 -18.18
N GLY A 85 -9.84 7.22 -16.99
CA GLY A 85 -10.65 8.42 -16.82
C GLY A 85 -12.16 8.26 -16.95
N SER A 86 -12.65 7.09 -17.36
CA SER A 86 -14.10 6.86 -17.45
C SER A 86 -14.71 6.65 -16.07
N LYS A 87 -15.85 7.29 -15.79
CA LYS A 87 -16.53 7.11 -14.51
C LYS A 87 -17.17 5.72 -14.45
N THR A 88 -16.81 4.94 -13.44
CA THR A 88 -17.49 3.69 -13.07
C THR A 88 -18.27 3.93 -11.78
N VAL A 89 -19.59 3.75 -11.80
CA VAL A 89 -20.46 3.96 -10.64
C VAL A 89 -20.88 2.60 -10.08
N LEU A 90 -20.42 2.29 -8.88
CA LEU A 90 -20.87 1.12 -8.12
C LEU A 90 -21.98 1.55 -7.16
N THR A 91 -23.15 0.96 -7.28
CA THR A 91 -24.28 1.20 -6.38
C THR A 91 -24.67 -0.12 -5.72
N VAL A 92 -24.80 -0.11 -4.40
CA VAL A 92 -25.27 -1.26 -3.61
C VAL A 92 -26.57 -0.87 -2.96
N LYS A 93 -27.61 -1.67 -3.22
CA LYS A 93 -28.94 -1.49 -2.64
C LYS A 93 -29.21 -2.67 -1.72
N LEU A 94 -29.63 -2.37 -0.50
CA LEU A 94 -30.12 -3.36 0.46
C LEU A 94 -31.61 -3.09 0.63
N SER A 95 -32.42 -4.13 0.48
CA SER A 95 -33.85 -4.08 0.72
C SER A 95 -34.20 -5.02 1.87
N GLU A 96 -34.73 -4.47 2.96
CA GLU A 96 -35.24 -5.24 4.10
C GLU A 96 -36.67 -4.78 4.40
N ALA A 97 -37.64 -5.68 4.24
CA ALA A 97 -39.07 -5.37 4.31
C ALA A 97 -39.49 -4.20 3.39
N GLU A 98 -39.78 -3.02 3.96
CA GLU A 98 -40.18 -1.79 3.24
C GLU A 98 -39.08 -0.72 3.21
N GLU A 99 -37.91 -0.99 3.79
CA GLU A 99 -36.80 -0.05 3.85
C GLU A 99 -35.73 -0.38 2.80
N MET A 100 -35.26 0.66 2.10
CA MET A 100 -34.21 0.55 1.09
C MET A 100 -33.04 1.44 1.47
N ILE A 101 -31.87 0.84 1.60
CA ILE A 101 -30.61 1.55 1.83
C ILE A 101 -29.82 1.51 0.53
N GLU A 102 -29.37 2.67 0.07
CA GLU A 102 -28.53 2.79 -1.12
C GLU A 102 -27.17 3.40 -0.76
N LYS A 103 -26.09 2.79 -1.24
CA LYS A 103 -24.74 3.35 -1.16
C LYS A 103 -24.06 3.34 -2.51
N THR A 104 -23.51 4.49 -2.88
CA THR A 104 -22.85 4.70 -4.17
C THR A 104 -21.38 5.05 -4.00
N ILE A 105 -20.52 4.38 -4.78
CA ILE A 105 -19.09 4.67 -4.89
C ILE A 105 -18.80 5.05 -6.34
N ASN A 106 -18.21 6.22 -6.52
CA ASN A 106 -17.71 6.66 -7.81
C ASN A 106 -16.24 6.29 -7.94
N LEU A 107 -15.90 5.56 -9.00
CA LEU A 107 -14.53 5.15 -9.31
C LEU A 107 -14.10 5.81 -10.61
N SER A 108 -12.94 6.46 -10.58
CA SER A 108 -12.29 7.02 -11.78
C SER A 108 -10.97 6.26 -11.99
N PRO A 109 -10.92 5.30 -12.93
CA PRO A 109 -9.75 4.47 -13.14
C PRO A 109 -8.54 5.29 -13.57
N ALA A 110 -7.44 5.10 -12.85
CA ALA A 110 -6.15 5.73 -13.11
C ALA A 110 -5.02 4.76 -12.71
N SER A 111 -3.80 4.99 -13.21
CA SER A 111 -2.65 4.17 -12.83
C SER A 111 -1.37 4.98 -12.79
N VAL A 112 -0.36 4.43 -12.11
CA VAL A 112 0.98 5.02 -12.01
C VAL A 112 2.01 3.94 -12.26
N LEU A 113 3.03 4.26 -13.05
CA LEU A 113 4.21 3.43 -13.23
C LEU A 113 5.40 4.08 -12.51
N LEU A 114 6.16 3.30 -11.74
CA LEU A 114 7.41 3.76 -11.16
C LEU A 114 8.59 3.35 -12.02
N VAL A 115 9.47 4.31 -12.30
CA VAL A 115 10.77 4.10 -12.95
C VAL A 115 11.85 4.56 -12.00
N ALA A 116 12.73 3.64 -11.59
CA ALA A 116 13.87 3.94 -10.74
C ALA A 116 15.17 3.89 -11.53
N GLU A 117 16.02 4.86 -11.27
CA GLU A 117 17.39 5.00 -11.78
C GLU A 117 18.32 5.17 -10.59
N SER A 118 19.44 4.44 -10.58
CA SER A 118 20.47 4.54 -9.55
C SER A 118 21.79 4.93 -10.18
N ASP A 119 22.55 5.76 -9.47
CA ASP A 119 23.96 6.08 -9.72
C ASP A 119 24.93 4.91 -9.48
N GLY A 120 24.42 3.71 -9.18
CA GLY A 120 25.21 2.49 -9.07
C GLY A 120 25.93 2.14 -10.37
N THR A 121 27.11 1.52 -10.25
CA THR A 121 27.92 1.10 -11.40
C THR A 121 27.55 -0.33 -11.82
N ALA A 122 27.36 -0.55 -13.12
CA ALA A 122 27.30 -1.88 -13.71
C ALA A 122 28.68 -2.23 -14.34
N PRO A 123 29.13 -3.50 -14.31
CA PRO A 123 30.40 -3.87 -14.94
C PRO A 123 30.30 -3.76 -16.47
N PRO A 124 31.45 -3.65 -17.17
CA PRO A 124 31.47 -3.76 -18.62
C PRO A 124 30.74 -5.03 -19.09
N PHE A 125 29.91 -4.90 -20.13
CA PHE A 125 29.10 -5.98 -20.73
C PHE A 125 27.88 -6.48 -19.94
N TYR A 126 27.57 -5.91 -18.77
CA TYR A 126 26.32 -6.21 -18.09
C TYR A 126 25.14 -5.50 -18.78
N ARG A 127 24.26 -6.29 -19.40
CA ARG A 127 23.10 -5.78 -20.15
C ARG A 127 21.86 -5.50 -19.26
N GLY A 128 21.96 -5.71 -17.95
CA GLY A 128 20.88 -5.52 -16.98
C GLY A 128 20.86 -4.10 -16.37
N LYS A 129 19.87 -3.84 -15.50
CA LYS A 129 19.76 -2.57 -14.76
C LYS A 129 20.89 -2.44 -13.74
N THR A 130 21.42 -1.24 -13.54
CA THR A 130 22.41 -0.95 -12.48
C THR A 130 21.84 -1.37 -11.12
N VAL A 131 22.65 -2.06 -10.33
CA VAL A 131 22.28 -2.49 -8.99
C VAL A 131 22.37 -1.30 -8.05
N PHE A 132 21.44 -1.20 -7.10
CA PHE A 132 21.45 -0.16 -6.07
C PHE A 132 22.75 -0.25 -5.26
N SER A 133 23.58 0.78 -5.33
CA SER A 133 24.84 0.87 -4.60
C SER A 133 24.60 1.28 -3.14
N TYR A 134 25.47 0.80 -2.25
CA TYR A 134 25.60 1.39 -0.92
C TYR A 134 26.02 2.86 -1.08
N HIS A 135 25.30 3.77 -0.41
CA HIS A 135 25.46 5.24 -0.51
C HIS A 135 24.99 5.91 -1.83
N GLY A 136 24.43 5.16 -2.78
CA GLY A 136 23.92 5.72 -4.03
C GLY A 136 22.62 6.52 -3.87
N ALA A 137 22.50 7.61 -4.63
CA ALA A 137 21.22 8.29 -4.84
C ALA A 137 20.38 7.50 -5.85
N THR A 138 19.17 7.12 -5.46
CA THR A 138 18.18 6.54 -6.35
C THR A 138 17.14 7.58 -6.71
N ARG A 139 17.07 7.93 -7.99
CA ARG A 139 16.03 8.80 -8.52
C ARG A 139 14.85 7.95 -8.98
N ILE A 140 13.68 8.20 -8.40
CA ILE A 140 12.45 7.46 -8.69
C ILE A 140 11.46 8.43 -9.32
N ALA A 141 11.06 8.17 -10.56
CA ALA A 141 10.05 8.93 -11.27
C ALA A 141 8.71 8.19 -11.28
N ALA A 142 7.64 8.90 -10.95
CA ALA A 142 6.26 8.44 -11.12
C ALA A 142 5.73 8.91 -12.49
N ILE A 143 5.33 7.96 -13.32
CA ILE A 143 4.71 8.22 -14.62
C ILE A 143 3.20 7.99 -14.46
N PRO A 144 2.41 9.07 -14.31
CA PRO A 144 0.97 8.96 -14.14
C PRO A 144 0.25 8.73 -15.47
N PHE A 145 -0.78 7.90 -15.40
CA PHE A 145 -1.82 7.72 -16.41
C PHE A 145 -3.15 8.13 -15.76
N PHE A 146 -3.49 9.40 -15.95
CA PHE A 146 -4.70 10.05 -15.44
C PHE A 146 -5.37 10.78 -16.60
N ALA A 147 -6.70 10.84 -16.59
CA ALA A 147 -7.44 11.71 -17.49
C ALA A 147 -7.87 12.98 -16.74
N ASN A 148 -8.03 14.08 -17.48
CA ASN A 148 -8.69 15.27 -16.99
C ASN A 148 -10.22 15.19 -17.22
N VAL A 149 -10.95 16.25 -16.84
CA VAL A 149 -12.41 16.34 -17.00
C VAL A 149 -12.86 16.21 -18.47
N SER A 150 -12.01 16.57 -19.43
CA SER A 150 -12.27 16.41 -20.87
C SER A 150 -11.92 15.02 -21.44
N GLY A 151 -11.40 14.10 -20.62
CA GLY A 151 -10.95 12.78 -21.03
C GLY A 151 -9.54 12.73 -21.65
N ALA A 152 -8.87 13.87 -21.81
CA ALA A 152 -7.48 13.95 -22.27
C ALA A 152 -6.49 13.62 -21.15
N ARG A 153 -5.25 13.27 -21.50
CA ARG A 153 -4.20 12.96 -20.51
C ARG A 153 -3.94 14.16 -19.60
N ALA A 154 -4.03 13.94 -18.29
CA ALA A 154 -3.76 14.95 -17.29
C ALA A 154 -2.28 15.38 -17.30
N ASN A 155 -2.02 16.66 -17.02
CA ASN A 155 -0.67 17.17 -16.87
C ASN A 155 -0.06 16.64 -15.55
N PRO A 156 1.06 15.89 -15.58
CA PRO A 156 1.70 15.39 -14.37
C PRO A 156 2.03 16.48 -13.34
N LYS A 157 2.27 17.72 -13.78
CA LYS A 157 2.61 18.84 -12.90
C LYS A 157 1.43 19.39 -12.10
N THR A 158 0.20 19.03 -12.43
CA THR A 158 -1.00 19.44 -11.68
C THR A 158 -1.44 18.39 -10.66
N LEU A 159 -0.94 17.15 -10.75
CA LEU A 159 -1.32 16.07 -9.85
C LEU A 159 -0.63 16.22 -8.48
N LYS A 160 -1.29 15.75 -7.44
CA LYS A 160 -0.73 15.69 -6.07
C LYS A 160 -0.08 14.34 -5.85
N TYR A 161 1.17 14.35 -5.40
CA TYR A 161 1.96 13.14 -5.12
C TYR A 161 2.23 13.05 -3.63
N THR A 162 1.96 11.88 -3.05
CA THR A 162 2.29 11.55 -1.66
C THR A 162 3.26 10.38 -1.66
N TRP A 163 4.54 10.68 -1.47
CA TRP A 163 5.61 9.70 -1.38
C TRP A 163 5.75 9.17 0.04
N ARG A 164 5.91 7.86 0.18
CA ARG A 164 6.12 7.18 1.46
C ARG A 164 7.34 6.26 1.37
N ILE A 165 8.14 6.24 2.43
CA ILE A 165 9.13 5.20 2.71
C ILE A 165 8.54 4.36 3.85
N ALA A 166 8.19 3.11 3.56
CA ALA A 166 7.28 2.33 4.41
C ALA A 166 6.05 3.21 4.76
N ASP A 167 5.83 3.52 6.04
CA ASP A 167 4.67 4.30 6.50
C ASP A 167 4.93 5.80 6.69
N ARG A 168 6.14 6.29 6.39
CA ARG A 168 6.54 7.69 6.65
C ARG A 168 6.58 8.52 5.38
N VAL A 169 6.03 9.74 5.44
CA VAL A 169 6.15 10.75 4.38
C VAL A 169 7.41 11.58 4.62
N PRO A 170 8.45 11.48 3.76
CA PRO A 170 9.65 12.31 3.92
C PRO A 170 9.35 13.79 3.67
N GLU A 171 9.95 14.67 4.46
CA GLU A 171 9.77 16.12 4.31
C GLU A 171 10.19 16.60 2.90
N GLY A 172 9.40 17.49 2.30
CA GLY A 172 9.68 18.07 0.98
C GLY A 172 9.57 17.11 -0.22
N SER A 173 9.34 15.81 0.00
CA SER A 173 9.21 14.80 -1.06
C SER A 173 7.87 14.84 -1.79
N SER A 174 6.83 15.27 -1.09
CA SER A 174 5.43 15.20 -1.51
C SER A 174 4.88 16.58 -1.89
N GLY A 175 3.83 16.61 -2.69
CA GLY A 175 3.15 17.83 -3.11
C GLY A 175 2.71 17.82 -4.58
N ILE A 176 2.20 18.96 -5.04
CA ILE A 176 1.74 19.13 -6.42
C ILE A 176 2.95 19.12 -7.38
N GLY A 177 2.86 18.31 -8.43
CA GLY A 177 3.88 18.20 -9.47
C GLY A 177 5.20 17.56 -9.03
N ARG A 178 5.24 16.98 -7.81
CA ARG A 178 6.38 16.23 -7.24
C ARG A 178 6.42 14.80 -7.80
N ASP A 179 6.55 14.69 -9.11
CA ASP A 179 6.61 13.42 -9.86
C ASP A 179 7.93 12.66 -9.71
N VAL A 180 8.89 13.19 -8.94
CA VAL A 180 10.20 12.58 -8.71
C VAL A 180 10.52 12.57 -7.22
N PHE A 181 11.01 11.42 -6.75
CA PHE A 181 11.56 11.23 -5.42
C PHE A 181 13.02 10.81 -5.46
N ASN A 182 13.87 11.52 -4.74
CA ASN A 182 15.28 11.15 -4.58
C ASN A 182 15.43 10.40 -3.26
N PHE A 183 15.72 9.11 -3.36
CA PHE A 183 15.92 8.23 -2.23
C PHE A 183 17.42 8.05 -1.97
N TYR A 184 17.80 8.21 -0.70
CA TYR A 184 19.17 7.99 -0.24
C TYR A 184 19.20 6.81 0.71
N ALA A 185 19.99 5.80 0.35
CA ALA A 185 20.22 4.63 1.17
C ALA A 185 20.91 5.01 2.50
N LYS A 186 20.25 4.72 3.64
CA LYS A 186 20.90 4.80 4.96
C LYS A 186 21.69 3.52 5.22
N VAL A 187 22.85 3.64 5.87
CA VAL A 187 23.66 2.50 6.31
C VAL A 187 23.36 2.21 7.79
N PRO A 188 23.14 0.94 8.19
CA PRO A 188 23.07 -0.26 7.33
C PRO A 188 21.81 -0.25 6.44
N PHE A 189 21.96 -0.66 5.18
CA PHE A 189 20.86 -0.64 4.23
C PHE A 189 19.93 -1.84 4.42
N ARG A 190 18.63 -1.58 4.54
CA ARG A 190 17.59 -2.61 4.61
C ARG A 190 16.71 -2.53 3.35
N PRO A 191 16.24 -3.67 2.82
CA PRO A 191 15.24 -3.65 1.75
C PRO A 191 14.07 -2.76 2.16
N THR A 192 13.81 -1.73 1.36
CA THR A 192 12.89 -0.65 1.70
C THR A 192 11.81 -0.55 0.63
N GLU A 193 10.55 -0.51 1.03
CA GLU A 193 9.43 -0.23 0.14
C GLU A 193 9.21 1.27 0.03
N ILE A 194 9.10 1.74 -1.20
CA ILE A 194 8.78 3.13 -1.54
C ILE A 194 7.46 3.11 -2.30
N THR A 195 6.51 3.87 -1.80
CA THR A 195 5.16 3.96 -2.36
C THR A 195 4.88 5.39 -2.76
N VAL A 196 4.15 5.57 -3.87
CA VAL A 196 3.58 6.85 -4.26
C VAL A 196 2.08 6.69 -4.45
N GLU A 197 1.34 7.58 -3.83
CA GLU A 197 -0.08 7.79 -4.10
C GLU A 197 -0.21 9.08 -4.91
N VAL A 198 -0.91 9.00 -6.03
CA VAL A 198 -1.14 10.12 -6.95
C VAL A 198 -2.63 10.41 -7.01
N GLU A 199 -2.98 11.68 -6.86
CA GLU A 199 -4.37 12.16 -6.77
C GLU A 199 -4.59 13.27 -7.80
N SER A 200 -5.75 13.23 -8.48
CA SER A 200 -6.19 14.29 -9.39
C SER A 200 -6.53 15.59 -8.62
N PRO A 201 -6.49 16.77 -9.26
CA PRO A 201 -6.73 18.04 -8.55
C PRO A 201 -8.11 18.15 -7.89
N ASP A 202 -9.09 17.44 -8.44
CA ASP A 202 -10.47 17.37 -7.96
C ASP A 202 -10.73 16.18 -7.01
N GLY A 203 -9.70 15.38 -6.69
CA GLY A 203 -9.79 14.20 -5.83
C GLY A 203 -10.59 13.03 -6.42
N SER A 204 -11.05 13.13 -7.67
CA SER A 204 -11.95 12.13 -8.27
C SER A 204 -11.23 10.84 -8.70
N ALA A 205 -9.92 10.90 -8.93
CA ALA A 205 -9.08 9.79 -9.31
C ALA A 205 -7.88 9.67 -8.37
N VAL A 206 -7.63 8.46 -7.88
CA VAL A 206 -6.48 8.12 -7.03
C VAL A 206 -5.86 6.83 -7.54
N ALA A 207 -4.53 6.80 -7.64
CA ALA A 207 -3.79 5.59 -8.00
C ALA A 207 -2.55 5.45 -7.13
N GLU A 208 -2.15 4.21 -6.86
CA GLU A 208 -0.99 3.87 -6.06
C GLU A 208 -0.01 3.03 -6.86
N ALA A 209 1.28 3.26 -6.65
CA ALA A 209 2.34 2.37 -7.11
C ALA A 209 3.42 2.21 -6.04
N ARG A 210 4.06 1.04 -6.01
CA ARG A 210 5.13 0.71 -5.07
C ARG A 210 6.32 0.06 -5.76
N ILE A 211 7.51 0.30 -5.22
CA ILE A 211 8.74 -0.33 -5.64
C ILE A 211 9.56 -0.72 -4.40
N ARG A 212 10.20 -1.89 -4.46
CA ARG A 212 11.12 -2.35 -3.41
C ARG A 212 12.56 -2.11 -3.83
N VAL A 213 13.28 -1.32 -3.05
CA VAL A 213 14.70 -1.03 -3.23
C VAL A 213 15.52 -1.92 -2.29
N ALA A 214 16.48 -2.67 -2.83
CA ALA A 214 17.34 -3.59 -2.10
C ALA A 214 18.80 -3.41 -2.56
N ALA A 215 19.73 -3.10 -1.65
CA ALA A 215 21.16 -3.16 -1.98
C ALA A 215 21.56 -4.62 -2.10
N GLN A 216 22.30 -4.96 -3.14
CA GLN A 216 22.85 -6.30 -3.32
C GLN A 216 24.37 -6.18 -3.39
N PRO A 217 25.12 -6.97 -2.60
CA PRO A 217 26.56 -7.02 -2.73
C PRO A 217 26.91 -7.46 -4.15
N PHE A 218 27.64 -6.59 -4.83
CA PHE A 218 28.01 -6.77 -6.23
C PHE A 218 29.00 -7.93 -6.38
N PHE A 219 28.92 -8.66 -7.48
CA PHE A 219 29.63 -9.93 -7.74
C PHE A 219 29.23 -11.14 -6.92
N PHE A 220 28.28 -11.07 -5.97
CA PHE A 220 27.86 -12.24 -5.19
C PHE A 220 26.75 -13.05 -5.85
N ASN A 221 26.91 -14.37 -5.94
CA ASN A 221 25.89 -15.27 -6.46
C ASN A 221 24.73 -15.37 -5.45
N LYS A 222 23.49 -15.11 -5.90
CA LYS A 222 22.29 -15.14 -5.04
C LYS A 222 22.09 -16.49 -4.34
N ALA A 223 22.46 -17.59 -4.99
CA ALA A 223 22.34 -18.94 -4.39
C ALA A 223 23.29 -19.16 -3.21
N ASP A 224 24.37 -18.37 -3.12
CA ASP A 224 25.42 -18.53 -2.13
C ASP A 224 25.35 -17.50 -1.00
N ALA A 225 24.29 -16.69 -0.94
CA ALA A 225 24.12 -15.66 0.10
C ALA A 225 24.21 -16.21 1.53
N LEU A 226 23.69 -17.42 1.76
CA LEU A 226 23.79 -18.11 3.07
C LEU A 226 25.18 -18.70 3.37
N ALA A 227 26.07 -18.73 2.37
CA ALA A 227 27.41 -19.30 2.49
C ALA A 227 28.49 -18.21 2.67
N LEU A 228 28.12 -16.93 2.70
CA LEU A 228 29.06 -15.83 2.82
C LEU A 228 29.68 -15.78 4.22
N GLN A 229 30.96 -15.40 4.26
CA GLN A 229 31.69 -15.20 5.50
C GLN A 229 32.02 -13.71 5.67
N TYR A 230 31.77 -13.19 6.87
CA TYR A 230 31.97 -11.80 7.24
C TYR A 230 33.17 -11.66 8.17
N ASN A 231 33.95 -10.59 8.00
CA ASN A 231 35.09 -10.28 8.84
C ASN A 231 34.98 -8.82 9.26
N TRP A 232 34.29 -8.60 10.38
CA TRP A 232 34.10 -7.26 10.94
C TRP A 232 35.33 -6.83 11.73
N THR A 233 35.68 -5.56 11.64
CA THR A 233 36.76 -4.94 12.42
C THR A 233 36.28 -3.65 13.08
N LEU A 234 36.72 -3.43 14.32
CA LEU A 234 36.59 -2.18 15.06
C LEU A 234 37.99 -1.72 15.45
N ASN A 235 38.41 -0.54 14.97
CA ASN A 235 39.78 -0.03 15.14
C ASN A 235 40.84 -1.07 14.75
N ASN A 236 40.61 -1.76 13.61
CA ASN A 236 41.43 -2.86 13.09
C ASN A 236 41.46 -4.15 13.94
N LEU A 237 40.69 -4.23 15.01
CA LEU A 237 40.52 -5.45 15.81
C LEU A 237 39.30 -6.22 15.33
N LYS A 238 39.44 -7.53 15.10
CA LYS A 238 38.34 -8.39 14.66
C LYS A 238 37.24 -8.47 15.73
N VAL A 239 35.99 -8.36 15.28
CA VAL A 239 34.77 -8.40 16.11
C VAL A 239 33.71 -9.27 15.43
N GLY A 240 32.76 -9.79 16.20
CA GLY A 240 31.69 -10.65 15.68
C GLY A 240 32.16 -12.03 15.17
N SER A 241 31.20 -12.81 14.70
CA SER A 241 31.41 -14.12 14.05
C SER A 241 31.48 -13.98 12.53
N GLN A 242 32.05 -15.00 11.87
CA GLN A 242 32.06 -15.09 10.40
C GLN A 242 30.69 -15.28 9.77
N SER A 243 29.68 -15.64 10.55
CA SER A 243 28.29 -15.76 10.13
C SER A 243 27.48 -14.46 10.27
N ASP A 244 28.05 -13.43 10.89
CA ASP A 244 27.27 -12.26 11.29
C ASP A 244 27.17 -11.27 10.14
N GLU A 245 25.99 -11.18 9.52
CA GLU A 245 25.71 -10.18 8.47
C GLU A 245 25.65 -8.73 9.02
N SER A 246 25.65 -8.59 10.36
CA SER A 246 25.68 -7.31 11.05
C SER A 246 26.26 -7.45 12.45
N VAL A 247 26.96 -6.42 12.92
CA VAL A 247 27.45 -6.32 14.31
C VAL A 247 26.97 -5.02 14.94
N VAL A 248 26.73 -5.04 16.25
CA VAL A 248 26.28 -3.86 17.02
C VAL A 248 27.42 -3.39 17.91
N PHE A 249 27.81 -2.12 17.76
CA PHE A 249 28.80 -1.47 18.61
C PHE A 249 28.10 -0.67 19.70
N ARG A 250 28.59 -0.78 20.94
CA ARG A 250 28.16 0.07 22.05
C ARG A 250 29.23 1.13 22.30
N LYS A 251 28.80 2.38 22.50
CA LYS A 251 29.74 3.47 22.80
C LYS A 251 30.23 3.34 24.24
N GLU A 252 31.53 3.55 24.45
CA GLU A 252 32.13 3.74 25.76
C GLU A 252 32.72 5.16 25.81
N GLY A 253 32.02 6.11 26.43
CA GLY A 253 32.47 7.51 26.53
C GLY A 253 31.62 8.53 25.77
N ALA A 254 31.84 9.82 26.05
CA ALA A 254 31.05 10.95 25.53
C ALA A 254 31.47 11.40 24.13
N GLU A 255 32.76 11.35 23.80
CA GLU A 255 33.36 11.84 22.55
C GLU A 255 34.40 10.84 22.04
N GLY A 256 34.53 10.69 20.72
CA GLY A 256 35.56 9.84 20.12
C GLY A 256 35.37 9.56 18.62
N SER A 257 36.27 8.76 18.06
CA SER A 257 36.11 8.19 16.72
C SER A 257 36.48 6.71 16.71
N ALA A 258 35.79 5.95 15.87
CA ALA A 258 36.07 4.53 15.67
C ALA A 258 36.06 4.19 14.18
N GLY A 259 37.10 3.47 13.75
CA GLY A 259 37.16 2.88 12.42
C GLY A 259 36.36 1.58 12.42
N VAL A 260 35.41 1.45 11.51
CA VAL A 260 34.65 0.21 11.31
C VAL A 260 34.95 -0.31 9.91
N GLY A 261 35.34 -1.58 9.82
CA GLY A 261 35.56 -2.28 8.56
C GLY A 261 34.75 -3.56 8.48
N VAL A 262 34.39 -3.96 7.28
CA VAL A 262 33.83 -5.29 6.98
C VAL A 262 34.44 -5.81 5.69
N GLU A 263 34.87 -7.05 5.73
CA GLU A 263 35.21 -7.84 4.55
C GLU A 263 34.22 -9.00 4.44
N VAL A 264 33.73 -9.25 3.24
CA VAL A 264 32.81 -10.34 2.91
C VAL A 264 33.49 -11.22 1.89
N THR A 265 33.49 -12.54 2.10
CA THR A 265 34.08 -13.52 1.17
C THR A 265 33.08 -14.63 0.88
N ASN A 266 33.12 -15.20 -0.33
CA ASN A 266 32.42 -16.44 -0.64
C ASN A 266 33.41 -17.62 -0.68
N PRO A 267 33.37 -18.55 0.29
CA PRO A 267 34.26 -19.71 0.30
C PRO A 267 34.06 -20.66 -0.88
N LYS A 268 32.88 -20.64 -1.54
CA LYS A 268 32.60 -21.41 -2.76
C LYS A 268 33.09 -20.75 -4.04
N ALA A 269 33.43 -19.47 -3.99
CA ALA A 269 33.93 -18.70 -5.13
C ALA A 269 35.11 -17.85 -4.66
N MET A 270 36.32 -18.43 -4.68
CA MET A 270 37.53 -17.87 -4.06
C MET A 270 37.94 -16.46 -4.53
N PHE A 271 37.38 -15.96 -5.64
CA PHE A 271 37.63 -14.62 -6.17
C PHE A 271 36.47 -13.63 -5.94
N GLN A 272 35.46 -14.03 -5.18
CA GLN A 272 34.28 -13.23 -4.87
C GLN A 272 34.40 -12.72 -3.43
N PHE A 273 34.84 -11.47 -3.31
CA PHE A 273 34.96 -10.76 -2.05
C PHE A 273 34.55 -9.30 -2.19
N GLY A 274 34.22 -8.65 -1.09
CA GLY A 274 33.92 -7.23 -1.03
C GLY A 274 34.36 -6.65 0.30
N GLU A 275 34.88 -5.43 0.30
CA GLU A 275 35.34 -4.75 1.50
C GLU A 275 34.75 -3.35 1.57
N ALA A 276 34.39 -2.91 2.78
CA ALA A 276 34.02 -1.54 3.08
C ALA A 276 34.65 -1.09 4.40
N ARG A 277 35.07 0.17 4.47
CA ARG A 277 35.58 0.81 5.68
C ARG A 277 34.98 2.20 5.84
N THR A 278 34.69 2.59 7.07
CA THR A 278 34.20 3.93 7.40
C THR A 278 34.71 4.37 8.77
N MET A 279 34.75 5.69 8.98
CA MET A 279 35.02 6.30 10.28
C MET A 279 33.71 6.80 10.88
N ILE A 280 33.43 6.38 12.10
CA ILE A 280 32.28 6.86 12.88
C ILE A 280 32.82 7.83 13.93
N THR A 281 32.36 9.08 13.89
CA THR A 281 32.64 10.10 14.90
C THR A 281 31.41 10.25 15.79
N PHE A 282 31.62 10.37 17.10
CA PHE A 282 30.55 10.51 18.09
C PHE A 282 30.98 11.38 19.26
#